data_AF-A0A101XUN4-F1
#
_entry.id   AF-A0A101XUN4-F1
#
_cell.length_a   1.000
_cell.length_b   1.000
_cell.length_c   1.000
_cell.angle_alpha   90.00
_cell.angle_beta   90.00
_cell.angle_gamma   90.00
#
_symmetry.space_group_name_H-M   'P 1'
#
loop_
_entity.id
_entity.type
_entity.pdbx_description
1 polymer ?
#
loop_
_entity_poly.entity_id
_entity_poly.type
_entity_poly.pdbx_seq_one_letter_code
_entity_poly.pdbx_strand_id
1 'polypeptide(L)'
;MNQAEQLHTLARRYCMIMSRYWGRTYSRLMNAGGDRTADGGYTVEAEELFPRYLVLDAILAELERFEGTEFAAEEEAHNKILAAVWSAQSLFTENKGGIFQQTAAAERQALADYLDKKAAAGIVGVSPLPYRRTLSEVERTLLWEDLREKWGISDFWYPLTEPKPPETEAFMEDYFAAEVGIEALKAILSAHGIERVFELREFDHSPEYQLDLEGFNPAYTINGEGYWFSADMDWVIYASHENSITIAGEWLLNEVKRIWPGWEERRWLDWQERLRRGV
;
A
#
# COMPACT_ATOMS: atom_id res chain seq x y z
N MET A 1 8.17 -24.12 1.51
CA MET A 1 8.76 -23.06 2.35
C MET A 1 9.65 -23.65 3.42
N ASN A 2 10.90 -23.19 3.49
CA ASN A 2 11.85 -23.58 4.55
C ASN A 2 11.50 -22.86 5.87
N GLN A 3 12.19 -23.16 6.98
CA GLN A 3 11.90 -22.55 8.28
C GLN A 3 12.11 -21.02 8.29
N ALA A 4 13.14 -20.53 7.59
CA ALA A 4 13.42 -19.11 7.46
C ALA A 4 12.29 -18.33 6.76
N GLU A 5 11.80 -18.86 5.64
CA GLU A 5 10.67 -18.32 4.88
C GLU A 5 9.37 -18.36 5.69
N GLN A 6 9.16 -19.43 6.46
CA GLN A 6 8.02 -19.53 7.37
C GLN A 6 8.06 -18.49 8.49
N LEU A 7 9.24 -18.24 9.08
CA LEU A 7 9.43 -17.23 10.11
C LEU A 7 9.19 -15.81 9.57
N HIS A 8 9.74 -15.49 8.40
CA HIS A 8 9.49 -14.23 7.70
C HIS A 8 8.00 -14.03 7.41
N THR A 9 7.34 -15.07 6.89
CA THR A 9 5.89 -15.05 6.64
C THR A 9 5.07 -14.84 7.92
N LEU A 10 5.48 -15.42 9.05
CA LEU A 10 4.83 -15.22 10.34
C LEU A 10 4.99 -13.78 10.85
N ALA A 11 6.18 -13.19 10.71
CA ALA A 11 6.43 -11.81 11.11
C ALA A 11 5.56 -10.84 10.30
N ARG A 12 5.54 -10.98 8.96
CA ARG A 12 4.67 -10.20 8.08
C ARG A 12 3.19 -10.36 8.45
N ARG A 13 2.74 -11.60 8.66
CA ARG A 13 1.35 -11.88 9.05
C ARG A 13 0.97 -11.24 10.38
N TYR A 14 1.87 -11.28 11.37
CA TYR A 14 1.63 -10.60 12.65
C TYR A 14 1.39 -9.11 12.42
N CYS A 15 2.30 -8.43 11.70
CA CYS A 15 2.16 -7.00 11.43
C CYS A 15 0.85 -6.68 10.71
N MET A 16 0.51 -7.42 9.64
CA MET A 16 -0.73 -7.22 8.88
C MET A 16 -1.99 -7.40 9.75
N ILE A 17 -2.04 -8.43 10.59
CA ILE A 17 -3.21 -8.72 11.43
C ILE A 17 -3.32 -7.71 12.57
N MET A 18 -2.22 -7.49 13.29
CA MET A 18 -2.21 -6.67 14.48
C MET A 18 -2.33 -5.18 14.15
N SER A 19 -1.73 -4.70 13.06
CA SER A 19 -1.94 -3.34 12.56
C SER A 19 -3.43 -3.09 12.28
N ARG A 20 -4.09 -3.99 11.53
CA ARG A 20 -5.54 -3.89 11.27
C ARG A 20 -6.40 -4.00 12.53
N TYR A 21 -5.97 -4.76 13.52
CA TYR A 21 -6.69 -4.87 14.80
C TYR A 21 -6.61 -3.54 15.58
N TRP A 22 -5.41 -2.99 15.75
CA TRP A 22 -5.18 -1.75 16.46
C TRP A 22 -5.77 -0.54 15.73
N GLY A 23 -5.61 -0.46 14.41
CA GLY A 23 -6.22 0.56 13.57
C GLY A 23 -7.74 0.59 13.72
N ARG A 24 -8.42 -0.57 13.62
CA ARG A 24 -9.88 -0.64 13.82
C ARG A 24 -10.30 -0.26 15.25
N THR A 25 -9.49 -0.59 16.24
CA THR A 25 -9.78 -0.25 17.64
C THR A 25 -9.70 1.25 17.84
N TYR A 26 -8.65 1.89 17.30
CA TYR A 26 -8.49 3.34 17.31
C TYR A 26 -9.60 4.05 16.50
N SER A 27 -9.98 3.55 15.31
CA SER A 27 -11.08 4.13 14.54
C SER A 27 -12.41 4.14 15.31
N ARG A 28 -12.68 3.14 16.15
CA ARG A 28 -13.88 3.14 17.01
C ARG A 28 -13.81 4.23 18.08
N LEU A 29 -12.64 4.45 18.66
CA LEU A 29 -12.42 5.54 19.62
C LEU A 29 -12.66 6.90 18.95
N MET A 30 -12.10 7.11 17.75
CA MET A 30 -12.33 8.32 16.95
C MET A 30 -13.80 8.54 16.65
N ASN A 31 -14.52 7.50 16.20
CA ASN A 31 -15.94 7.61 15.87
C ASN A 31 -16.82 7.92 17.09
N ALA A 32 -16.34 7.59 18.30
CA ALA A 32 -16.98 7.96 19.56
C ALA A 32 -16.56 9.35 20.07
N GLY A 33 -15.65 10.06 19.37
CA GLY A 33 -15.11 11.36 19.77
C GLY A 33 -14.17 11.29 20.98
N GLY A 34 -13.60 10.12 21.28
CA GLY A 34 -12.74 9.90 22.46
C GLY A 34 -11.24 10.04 22.19
N ASP A 35 -10.83 10.33 20.95
CA ASP A 35 -9.42 10.37 20.57
C ASP A 35 -8.75 11.71 20.88
N ARG A 36 -9.52 12.79 21.01
CA ARG A 36 -9.01 14.15 21.20
C ARG A 36 -9.34 14.76 22.55
N THR A 37 -8.38 15.53 23.07
CA THR A 37 -8.57 16.45 24.19
C THR A 37 -9.15 17.78 23.70
N ALA A 38 -9.65 18.61 24.62
CA ALA A 38 -10.28 19.89 24.29
C ALA A 38 -9.33 20.91 23.61
N ASP A 39 -8.02 20.76 23.80
CA ASP A 39 -6.96 21.56 23.18
C ASP A 39 -6.45 20.98 21.85
N GLY A 40 -7.07 19.91 21.34
CA GLY A 40 -6.71 19.26 20.07
C GLY A 40 -5.59 18.23 20.15
N GLY A 41 -5.03 18.00 21.34
CA GLY A 41 -4.11 16.90 21.61
C GLY A 41 -4.77 15.52 21.54
N TYR A 42 -3.96 14.46 21.65
CA TYR A 42 -4.47 13.09 21.78
C TYR A 42 -4.76 12.75 23.24
N THR A 43 -5.82 11.99 23.47
CA THR A 43 -6.06 11.41 24.80
C THR A 43 -5.03 10.31 25.11
N VAL A 44 -4.85 10.00 26.39
CA VAL A 44 -4.02 8.85 26.82
C VAL A 44 -4.51 7.55 26.15
N GLU A 45 -5.82 7.35 26.11
CA GLU A 45 -6.42 6.18 25.46
C GLU A 45 -6.09 6.10 23.97
N ALA A 46 -6.07 7.24 23.26
CA ALA A 46 -5.60 7.28 21.87
C ALA A 46 -4.11 6.90 21.76
N GLU A 47 -3.24 7.49 22.59
CA GLU A 47 -1.80 7.22 22.60
C GLU A 47 -1.43 5.79 23.04
N GLU A 48 -2.36 5.05 23.64
CA GLU A 48 -2.20 3.63 23.93
C GLU A 48 -2.59 2.71 22.76
N LEU A 49 -3.23 3.27 21.72
CA LEU A 49 -3.78 2.53 20.58
C LEU A 49 -3.04 2.82 19.27
N PHE A 50 -3.11 4.06 18.77
CA PHE A 50 -2.64 4.36 17.41
C PHE A 50 -1.13 4.13 17.17
N PRO A 51 -0.23 4.30 18.16
CA PRO A 51 1.19 4.04 17.94
C PRO A 51 1.48 2.57 17.59
N ARG A 52 0.61 1.65 18.01
CA ARG A 52 0.78 0.21 17.77
C ARG A 52 0.64 -0.15 16.30
N TYR A 53 -0.39 0.34 15.60
CA TYR A 53 -0.52 0.03 14.18
C TYR A 53 0.53 0.79 13.36
N LEU A 54 0.86 2.03 13.72
CA LEU A 54 1.89 2.82 13.02
C LEU A 54 3.26 2.13 13.06
N VAL A 55 3.66 1.61 14.23
CA VAL A 55 4.94 0.91 14.35
C VAL A 55 4.95 -0.42 13.60
N LEU A 56 3.82 -1.15 13.59
CA LEU A 56 3.70 -2.39 12.84
C LEU A 56 3.72 -2.18 11.33
N ASP A 57 3.14 -1.09 10.84
CA ASP A 57 3.21 -0.72 9.42
C ASP A 57 4.65 -0.40 9.00
N ALA A 58 5.38 0.35 9.84
CA ALA A 58 6.81 0.62 9.61
C ALA A 58 7.64 -0.67 9.61
N ILE A 59 7.42 -1.57 10.58
CA ILE A 59 8.10 -2.86 10.64
C ILE A 59 7.76 -3.71 9.40
N LEU A 60 6.50 -3.75 8.98
CA LEU A 60 6.09 -4.52 7.81
C LEU A 60 6.84 -4.06 6.55
N ALA A 61 6.94 -2.74 6.33
CA ALA A 61 7.69 -2.19 5.21
C ALA A 61 9.17 -2.59 5.23
N GLU A 62 9.81 -2.60 6.40
CA GLU A 62 11.19 -3.06 6.55
C GLU A 62 11.35 -4.56 6.35
N LEU A 63 10.43 -5.38 6.87
CA LEU A 63 10.44 -6.83 6.65
C LEU A 63 10.29 -7.17 5.17
N GLU A 64 9.50 -6.39 4.44
CA GLU A 64 9.25 -6.57 3.02
C GLU A 64 10.42 -6.10 2.12
N ARG A 65 11.49 -5.51 2.67
CA ARG A 65 12.73 -5.25 1.90
C ARG A 65 13.51 -6.52 1.55
N PHE A 66 13.22 -7.63 2.22
CA PHE A 66 13.87 -8.92 2.00
C PHE A 66 12.84 -9.97 1.58
N GLU A 67 13.22 -10.84 0.67
CA GLU A 67 12.40 -12.00 0.32
C GLU A 67 12.70 -13.17 1.29
N GLY A 68 11.65 -13.87 1.73
CA GLY A 68 11.80 -15.01 2.65
C GLY A 68 12.72 -16.13 2.11
N THR A 69 12.90 -16.20 0.79
CA THR A 69 13.77 -17.15 0.10
C THR A 69 15.25 -16.75 0.09
N GLU A 70 15.59 -15.50 0.45
CA GLU A 70 16.98 -15.01 0.47
C GLU A 70 17.78 -15.47 1.70
N PHE A 71 17.09 -15.89 2.76
CA PHE A 71 17.75 -16.32 3.99
C PHE A 71 18.33 -17.73 3.83
N ALA A 72 19.62 -17.87 4.14
CA ALA A 72 20.30 -19.16 4.06
C ALA A 72 19.94 -20.09 5.23
N ALA A 73 19.56 -19.51 6.38
CA ALA A 73 19.25 -20.25 7.61
C ALA A 73 18.17 -19.55 8.45
N GLU A 74 17.50 -20.32 9.32
CA GLU A 74 16.50 -19.80 10.26
C GLU A 74 17.09 -18.75 11.22
N GLU A 75 18.28 -19.01 11.76
CA GLU A 75 18.97 -18.08 12.67
C GLU A 75 19.28 -16.73 12.00
N GLU A 76 19.70 -16.77 10.74
CA GLU A 76 19.95 -15.55 9.96
C GLU A 76 18.65 -14.76 9.76
N ALA A 77 17.57 -15.42 9.35
CA ALA A 77 16.27 -14.80 9.20
C ALA A 77 15.79 -14.19 10.51
N HIS A 78 15.89 -14.93 11.61
CA HIS A 78 15.48 -14.48 12.93
C HIS A 78 16.22 -13.20 13.36
N ASN A 79 17.55 -13.18 13.23
CA ASN A 79 18.34 -12.01 13.58
C ASN A 79 18.03 -10.79 12.71
N LYS A 80 17.86 -10.97 11.39
CA LYS A 80 17.49 -9.88 10.47
C LYS A 80 16.08 -9.35 10.73
N ILE A 81 15.13 -10.25 10.99
CA ILE A 81 13.74 -9.89 11.33
C ILE A 81 13.72 -9.09 12.63
N LEU A 82 14.40 -9.56 13.69
CA LEU A 82 14.46 -8.82 14.95
C LEU A 82 15.16 -7.47 14.79
N ALA A 83 16.22 -7.39 13.97
CA ALA A 83 16.83 -6.10 13.65
C ALA A 83 15.79 -5.12 13.06
N ALA A 84 15.01 -5.56 12.07
CA ALA A 84 13.92 -4.76 11.50
C ALA A 84 12.85 -4.39 12.55
N VAL A 85 12.45 -5.32 13.42
CA VAL A 85 11.50 -5.07 14.52
C VAL A 85 11.98 -3.94 15.43
N TRP A 86 13.27 -3.84 15.69
CA TRP A 86 13.82 -2.82 16.60
C TRP A 86 14.19 -1.51 15.91
N SER A 87 14.62 -1.55 14.64
CA SER A 87 15.13 -0.38 13.93
C SER A 87 14.12 0.32 13.03
N ALA A 88 13.02 -0.35 12.62
CA ALA A 88 12.09 0.22 11.66
C ALA A 88 11.50 1.55 12.13
N GLN A 89 11.47 2.56 11.27
CA GLN A 89 10.90 3.87 11.55
C GLN A 89 10.10 4.38 10.35
N SER A 90 9.23 5.35 10.60
CA SER A 90 8.53 6.13 9.59
C SER A 90 8.33 7.55 10.09
N LEU A 91 7.90 8.45 9.20
CA LEU A 91 7.48 9.81 9.55
C LEU A 91 6.50 9.87 10.74
N PHE A 92 5.69 8.82 10.93
CA PHE A 92 4.68 8.77 11.99
C PHE A 92 5.23 8.24 13.33
N THR A 93 6.38 7.57 13.34
CA THR A 93 7.00 6.99 14.55
C THR A 93 8.24 7.75 15.02
N GLU A 94 8.85 8.56 14.16
CA GLU A 94 10.02 9.35 14.48
C GLU A 94 9.72 10.52 15.43
N ASN A 95 10.71 10.86 16.26
CA ASN A 95 10.69 12.01 17.17
C ASN A 95 9.49 12.06 18.13
N LYS A 96 8.92 10.89 18.47
CA LYS A 96 7.83 10.75 19.45
C LYS A 96 8.39 10.45 20.84
N GLY A 97 7.69 10.90 21.87
CA GLY A 97 8.04 10.67 23.27
C GLY A 97 6.85 10.25 24.10
N GLY A 98 7.03 10.15 25.42
CA GLY A 98 5.93 9.90 26.36
C GLY A 98 5.22 8.55 26.13
N ILE A 99 3.89 8.57 26.20
CA ILE A 99 3.05 7.38 26.09
C ILE A 99 3.18 6.75 24.71
N PHE A 100 3.25 7.57 23.64
CA PHE A 100 3.47 7.06 22.29
C PHE A 100 4.68 6.12 22.21
N GLN A 101 5.83 6.58 22.71
CA GLN A 101 7.08 5.82 22.61
C GLN A 101 7.00 4.52 23.41
N GLN A 102 6.38 4.56 24.59
CA GLN A 102 6.17 3.37 25.44
C GLN A 102 5.25 2.36 24.76
N THR A 103 4.14 2.82 24.19
CA THR A 103 3.17 2.00 23.45
C THR A 103 3.82 1.34 22.23
N ALA A 104 4.58 2.10 21.43
CA ALA A 104 5.29 1.58 20.28
C ALA A 104 6.37 0.55 20.67
N ALA A 105 7.12 0.80 21.74
CA ALA A 105 8.12 -0.13 22.26
C ALA A 105 7.47 -1.42 22.79
N ALA A 106 6.32 -1.32 23.47
CA ALA A 106 5.58 -2.48 23.93
C ALA A 106 5.08 -3.36 22.78
N GLU A 107 4.64 -2.77 21.66
CA GLU A 107 4.23 -3.54 20.48
C GLU A 107 5.43 -4.23 19.79
N ARG A 108 6.59 -3.56 19.70
CA ARG A 108 7.83 -4.20 19.22
C ARG A 108 8.21 -5.41 20.06
N GLN A 109 8.17 -5.26 21.39
CA GLN A 109 8.45 -6.37 22.31
C GLN A 109 7.46 -7.51 22.14
N ALA A 110 6.16 -7.21 22.00
CA ALA A 110 5.13 -8.23 21.79
C ALA A 110 5.37 -9.06 20.51
N LEU A 111 5.78 -8.41 19.42
CA LEU A 111 6.16 -9.10 18.18
C LEU A 111 7.45 -9.92 18.38
N ALA A 112 8.48 -9.37 19.00
CA ALA A 112 9.73 -10.09 19.27
C ALA A 112 9.49 -11.35 20.11
N ASP A 113 8.76 -11.23 21.22
CA ASP A 113 8.41 -12.36 22.10
C ASP A 113 7.59 -13.43 21.35
N TYR A 114 6.68 -12.99 20.46
CA TYR A 114 5.91 -13.89 19.61
C TYR A 114 6.81 -14.70 18.67
N LEU A 115 7.79 -14.05 18.03
CA LEU A 115 8.72 -14.69 17.11
C LEU A 115 9.67 -15.64 17.83
N ASP A 116 10.27 -15.21 18.94
CA ASP A 116 11.14 -16.04 19.78
C ASP A 116 10.43 -17.33 20.21
N LYS A 117 9.19 -17.18 20.68
CA LYS A 117 8.36 -18.33 21.08
C LYS A 117 8.07 -19.27 19.92
N LYS A 118 7.85 -18.74 18.70
CA LYS A 118 7.57 -19.55 17.51
C LYS A 118 8.81 -20.27 17.00
N ALA A 119 9.96 -19.62 16.99
CA ALA A 119 11.24 -20.24 16.65
C ALA A 119 11.57 -21.37 17.64
N ALA A 120 11.47 -21.12 18.95
CA ALA A 120 11.76 -22.11 19.98
C ALA A 120 10.83 -23.35 19.94
N ALA A 121 9.57 -23.17 19.52
CA ALA A 121 8.60 -24.28 19.42
C ALA A 121 8.76 -25.14 18.15
N GLY A 122 9.58 -24.71 17.19
CA GLY A 122 9.63 -25.28 15.85
C GLY A 122 8.43 -24.82 15.01
N ILE A 123 8.69 -24.06 13.95
CA ILE A 123 7.64 -23.51 13.09
C ILE A 123 7.10 -24.62 12.18
N VAL A 124 5.78 -24.83 12.20
CA VAL A 124 5.10 -25.82 11.35
C VAL A 124 3.80 -25.24 10.81
N GLY A 125 3.55 -25.40 9.51
CA GLY A 125 2.23 -25.18 8.91
C GLY A 125 1.85 -23.72 8.66
N VAL A 126 2.81 -22.87 8.31
CA VAL A 126 2.53 -21.48 7.89
C VAL A 126 2.04 -21.50 6.44
N SER A 127 0.83 -21.01 6.16
CA SER A 127 0.40 -20.77 4.78
C SER A 127 1.21 -19.63 4.16
N PRO A 128 1.53 -19.64 2.86
CA PRO A 128 2.18 -18.51 2.21
C PRO A 128 1.30 -17.26 2.26
N LEU A 129 1.93 -16.09 2.13
CA LEU A 129 1.25 -14.81 1.87
C LEU A 129 1.43 -14.46 0.39
N PRO A 130 0.56 -13.59 -0.17
CA PRO A 130 0.80 -12.97 -1.46
C PRO A 130 2.19 -12.34 -1.55
N TYR A 131 2.77 -12.40 -2.74
CA TYR A 131 4.06 -11.80 -3.03
C TYR A 131 3.96 -10.28 -2.90
N ARG A 132 4.83 -9.72 -2.08
CA ARG A 132 4.98 -8.28 -1.90
C ARG A 132 6.35 -8.00 -1.33
N ARG A 133 7.08 -7.09 -1.97
CA ARG A 133 8.36 -6.57 -1.48
C ARG A 133 8.41 -5.06 -1.59
N THR A 134 9.08 -4.42 -0.65
CA THR A 134 9.39 -3.00 -0.66
C THR A 134 10.53 -2.75 -1.64
N LEU A 135 10.39 -1.74 -2.48
CA LEU A 135 11.42 -1.32 -3.43
C LEU A 135 12.58 -0.65 -2.69
N SER A 136 13.79 -0.88 -3.17
CA SER A 136 14.95 -0.10 -2.71
C SER A 136 14.91 1.34 -3.23
N GLU A 137 15.66 2.24 -2.59
CA GLU A 137 15.73 3.65 -3.04
C GLU A 137 16.21 3.78 -4.49
N VAL A 138 17.14 2.91 -4.91
CA VAL A 138 17.67 2.89 -6.28
C VAL A 138 16.59 2.46 -7.27
N GLU A 139 15.87 1.36 -6.98
CA GLU A 139 14.77 0.90 -7.82
C GLU A 139 13.68 1.96 -7.95
N ARG A 140 13.24 2.53 -6.82
CA ARG A 140 12.27 3.63 -6.78
C ARG A 140 12.70 4.77 -7.70
N THR A 141 13.94 5.21 -7.56
CA THR A 141 14.45 6.37 -8.33
C THR A 141 14.40 6.09 -9.83
N LEU A 142 14.90 4.93 -10.25
CA LEU A 142 14.89 4.54 -11.66
C LEU A 142 13.47 4.37 -12.21
N LEU A 143 12.58 3.74 -11.45
CA LEU A 143 11.19 3.54 -11.87
C LEU A 143 10.43 4.88 -12.00
N TRP A 144 10.67 5.83 -11.10
CA TRP A 144 10.11 7.18 -11.24
C TRP A 144 10.68 7.91 -12.45
N GLU A 145 11.98 7.80 -12.73
CA GLU A 145 12.59 8.40 -13.93
C GLU A 145 11.97 7.82 -15.21
N ASP A 146 11.87 6.50 -15.31
CA ASP A 146 11.26 5.80 -16.44
C ASP A 146 9.78 6.19 -16.62
N LEU A 147 9.03 6.27 -15.51
CA LEU A 147 7.61 6.61 -15.52
C LEU A 147 7.38 8.06 -15.98
N ARG A 148 8.23 8.99 -15.53
CA ARG A 148 8.20 10.40 -15.98
C ARG A 148 8.58 10.52 -17.45
N GLU A 149 9.61 9.81 -17.89
CA GLU A 149 10.05 9.82 -19.29
C GLU A 149 8.98 9.28 -20.23
N LYS A 150 8.36 8.15 -19.88
CA LYS A 150 7.41 7.46 -20.75
C LYS A 150 6.02 8.11 -20.78
N TRP A 151 5.52 8.52 -19.62
CA TRP A 151 4.13 8.97 -19.46
C TRP A 151 3.99 10.47 -19.19
N GLY A 152 5.10 11.21 -19.09
CA GLY A 152 5.07 12.64 -18.81
C GLY A 152 4.51 12.97 -17.42
N ILE A 153 4.67 12.06 -16.45
CA ILE A 153 4.21 12.24 -15.09
C ILE A 153 5.04 13.35 -14.41
N SER A 154 4.38 14.20 -13.63
CA SER A 154 4.99 15.31 -12.89
C SER A 154 4.39 15.38 -11.48
N ASP A 155 4.46 16.53 -10.80
CA ASP A 155 3.78 16.76 -9.51
C ASP A 155 2.27 16.44 -9.59
N PHE A 156 1.68 16.64 -10.77
CA PHE A 156 0.33 16.22 -11.10
C PHE A 156 0.33 15.48 -12.44
N TRP A 157 -0.68 14.64 -12.66
CA TRP A 157 -0.88 13.97 -13.93
C TRP A 157 -2.33 14.10 -14.43
N TYR A 158 -2.60 13.60 -15.63
CA TYR A 158 -3.94 13.63 -16.22
C TYR A 158 -4.94 12.89 -15.30
N PRO A 159 -6.10 13.48 -14.94
CA PRO A 159 -6.80 14.55 -15.66
C PRO A 159 -6.50 15.99 -15.24
N LEU A 160 -5.57 16.23 -14.32
CA LEU A 160 -5.30 17.58 -13.77
C LEU A 160 -4.37 18.42 -14.66
N THR A 161 -3.64 17.77 -15.56
CA THR A 161 -2.71 18.42 -16.48
C THR A 161 -3.17 18.25 -17.93
N GLU A 162 -2.90 19.30 -18.71
CA GLU A 162 -3.05 19.30 -20.17
C GLU A 162 -1.67 19.42 -20.83
N PRO A 163 -1.47 18.84 -22.03
CA PRO A 163 -2.46 18.10 -22.81
C PRO A 163 -2.67 16.68 -22.28
N LYS A 164 -3.89 16.13 -22.47
CA LYS A 164 -4.15 14.70 -22.26
C LYS A 164 -3.11 13.81 -22.99
N PRO A 165 -2.41 12.89 -22.28
CA PRO A 165 -1.49 11.96 -22.94
C PRO A 165 -2.19 11.05 -23.96
N PRO A 166 -1.50 10.60 -25.02
CA PRO A 166 -2.06 9.64 -25.97
C PRO A 166 -2.54 8.36 -25.26
N GLU A 167 -3.61 7.77 -25.78
CA GLU A 167 -4.12 6.48 -25.27
C GLU A 167 -4.47 6.49 -23.77
N THR A 168 -4.84 7.67 -23.26
CA THR A 168 -5.21 7.88 -21.87
C THR A 168 -6.66 8.34 -21.73
N GLU A 169 -7.33 7.84 -20.70
CA GLU A 169 -8.64 8.31 -20.26
C GLU A 169 -8.73 8.27 -18.75
N ALA A 170 -9.41 9.27 -18.18
CA ALA A 170 -9.66 9.39 -16.76
C ALA A 170 -11.14 9.17 -16.51
N PHE A 171 -11.43 8.41 -15.47
CA PHE A 171 -12.78 8.03 -15.09
C PHE A 171 -13.07 8.49 -13.67
N MET A 172 -14.34 8.69 -13.39
CA MET A 172 -14.83 8.88 -12.03
C MET A 172 -14.64 7.58 -11.22
N GLU A 173 -13.86 7.65 -10.14
CA GLU A 173 -13.44 6.48 -9.34
C GLU A 173 -14.64 5.69 -8.78
N ASP A 174 -15.65 6.39 -8.28
CA ASP A 174 -16.88 5.82 -7.73
C ASP A 174 -17.65 4.97 -8.75
N TYR A 175 -17.80 5.47 -9.98
CA TYR A 175 -18.42 4.70 -11.06
C TYR A 175 -17.54 3.52 -11.49
N PHE A 176 -16.22 3.72 -11.59
CA PHE A 176 -15.31 2.63 -11.93
C PHE A 176 -15.37 1.51 -10.89
N ALA A 177 -15.35 1.85 -9.60
CA ALA A 177 -15.42 0.89 -8.51
C ALA A 177 -16.75 0.11 -8.50
N ALA A 178 -17.87 0.77 -8.81
CA ALA A 178 -19.20 0.17 -8.79
C ALA A 178 -19.51 -0.67 -10.05
N GLU A 179 -19.06 -0.23 -11.23
CA GLU A 179 -19.47 -0.81 -12.51
C GLU A 179 -18.41 -1.73 -13.14
N VAL A 180 -17.12 -1.49 -12.88
CA VAL A 180 -16.00 -2.33 -13.34
C VAL A 180 -15.43 -3.14 -12.18
N GLY A 181 -14.98 -2.45 -11.14
CA GLY A 181 -14.40 -3.05 -9.95
C GLY A 181 -12.97 -3.59 -10.13
N ILE A 182 -12.28 -3.72 -9.01
CA ILE A 182 -10.87 -4.15 -8.97
C ILE A 182 -10.69 -5.58 -9.48
N GLU A 183 -11.64 -6.47 -9.23
CA GLU A 183 -11.54 -7.87 -9.63
C GLU A 183 -11.63 -8.06 -11.16
N ALA A 184 -12.42 -7.23 -11.85
CA ALA A 184 -12.43 -7.25 -13.32
C ALA A 184 -11.09 -6.76 -13.89
N LEU A 185 -10.50 -5.74 -13.27
CA LEU A 185 -9.18 -5.23 -13.65
C LEU A 185 -8.07 -6.27 -13.42
N LYS A 186 -8.07 -6.96 -12.27
CA LYS A 186 -7.17 -8.10 -12.03
C LYS A 186 -7.35 -9.20 -13.08
N ALA A 187 -8.59 -9.49 -13.47
CA ALA A 187 -8.87 -10.50 -14.50
C ALA A 187 -8.34 -10.08 -15.88
N ILE A 188 -8.46 -8.80 -16.26
CA ILE A 188 -7.87 -8.25 -17.50
C ILE A 188 -6.35 -8.40 -17.47
N LEU A 189 -5.70 -7.93 -16.39
CA LEU A 189 -4.24 -8.01 -16.24
C LEU A 189 -3.76 -9.47 -16.29
N SER A 190 -4.42 -10.36 -15.56
CA SER A 190 -4.09 -11.80 -15.54
C SER A 190 -4.28 -12.45 -16.92
N ALA A 191 -5.35 -12.12 -17.65
CA ALA A 191 -5.57 -12.62 -19.00
C ALA A 191 -4.51 -12.14 -20.00
N HIS A 192 -3.83 -11.03 -19.70
CA HIS A 192 -2.69 -10.52 -20.47
C HIS A 192 -1.34 -11.04 -19.97
N GLY A 193 -1.32 -12.03 -19.08
CA GLY A 193 -0.09 -12.63 -18.57
C GLY A 193 0.66 -11.78 -17.54
N ILE A 194 0.03 -10.72 -17.01
CA ILE A 194 0.59 -9.93 -15.92
C ILE A 194 0.42 -10.73 -14.62
N GLU A 195 1.52 -11.01 -13.95
CA GLU A 195 1.52 -11.68 -12.64
C GLU A 195 1.85 -10.72 -11.50
N ARG A 196 2.61 -9.66 -11.80
CA ARG A 196 3.12 -8.69 -10.85
C ARG A 196 3.02 -7.27 -11.39
N VAL A 197 2.86 -6.34 -10.46
CA VAL A 197 2.79 -4.91 -10.71
C VAL A 197 3.72 -4.17 -9.77
N PHE A 198 4.20 -3.02 -10.20
CA PHE A 198 4.80 -2.03 -9.32
C PHE A 198 3.72 -1.09 -8.80
N GLU A 199 3.89 -0.62 -7.58
CA GLU A 199 3.09 0.42 -6.94
C GLU A 199 4.04 1.52 -6.46
N LEU A 200 3.95 2.70 -7.08
CA LEU A 200 4.64 3.90 -6.63
C LEU A 200 3.66 4.87 -5.97
N ARG A 201 4.16 5.69 -5.04
CA ARG A 201 3.34 6.60 -4.23
C ARG A 201 3.92 8.00 -4.25
N GLU A 202 3.03 8.99 -4.30
CA GLU A 202 3.39 10.40 -4.42
C GLU A 202 4.36 10.88 -3.32
N PHE A 203 4.17 10.44 -2.08
CA PHE A 203 4.98 10.93 -0.97
C PHE A 203 6.26 10.12 -0.79
N ASP A 204 7.41 10.82 -0.70
CA ASP A 204 8.75 10.22 -0.52
C ASP A 204 8.89 9.25 0.67
N HIS A 205 8.03 9.42 1.69
CA HIS A 205 8.03 8.61 2.91
C HIS A 205 7.12 7.38 2.83
N SER A 206 6.32 7.27 1.77
CA SER A 206 5.47 6.12 1.52
C SER A 206 6.31 4.95 1.02
N PRO A 207 6.18 3.75 1.60
CA PRO A 207 6.80 2.57 1.02
C PRO A 207 6.15 2.28 -0.34
N GLU A 208 6.98 1.89 -1.29
CA GLU A 208 6.60 1.52 -2.64
C GLU A 208 6.93 0.05 -2.89
N TYR A 209 6.17 -0.60 -3.76
CA TYR A 209 6.13 -2.04 -3.78
C TYR A 209 6.26 -2.64 -5.18
N GLN A 210 6.78 -3.86 -5.21
CA GLN A 210 6.40 -4.83 -6.23
C GLN A 210 5.43 -5.82 -5.59
N LEU A 211 4.28 -6.04 -6.22
CA LEU A 211 3.15 -6.83 -5.71
C LEU A 211 2.76 -7.90 -6.71
N ASP A 212 2.22 -9.02 -6.25
CA ASP A 212 1.37 -9.84 -7.11
C ASP A 212 0.00 -9.16 -7.36
N LEU A 213 -0.75 -9.71 -8.31
CA LEU A 213 -2.11 -9.24 -8.60
C LEU A 213 -3.10 -9.44 -7.44
N GLU A 214 -2.84 -10.31 -6.47
CA GLU A 214 -3.72 -10.45 -5.31
C GLU A 214 -3.64 -9.18 -4.43
N GLY A 215 -2.43 -8.65 -4.26
CA GLY A 215 -2.16 -7.40 -3.54
C GLY A 215 -2.51 -6.11 -4.30
N PHE A 216 -2.80 -6.19 -5.60
CA PHE A 216 -3.13 -5.05 -6.43
C PHE A 216 -4.48 -4.40 -6.05
N ASN A 217 -4.43 -3.10 -5.73
CA ASN A 217 -5.60 -2.30 -5.37
C ASN A 217 -5.36 -0.81 -5.75
N PRO A 218 -5.73 -0.38 -6.96
CA PRO A 218 -5.46 0.97 -7.45
C PRO A 218 -6.43 1.98 -6.82
N ALA A 219 -6.02 2.56 -5.70
CA ALA A 219 -6.82 3.55 -4.97
C ALA A 219 -5.94 4.64 -4.36
N TYR A 220 -6.51 5.85 -4.23
CA TYR A 220 -5.94 6.88 -3.37
C TYR A 220 -5.95 6.40 -1.92
N THR A 221 -4.87 6.67 -1.18
CA THR A 221 -4.76 6.29 0.23
C THR A 221 -4.16 7.44 1.03
N ILE A 222 -4.02 7.26 2.35
CA ILE A 222 -3.30 8.21 3.20
C ILE A 222 -1.84 8.41 2.76
N ASN A 223 -1.28 7.47 1.99
CA ASN A 223 0.07 7.53 1.43
C ASN A 223 0.17 8.36 0.14
N GLY A 224 -0.91 9.06 -0.22
CA GLY A 224 -1.00 9.92 -1.38
C GLY A 224 -1.55 9.23 -2.62
N GLU A 225 -1.40 9.92 -3.75
CA GLU A 225 -1.73 9.38 -5.07
C GLU A 225 -0.87 8.16 -5.40
N GLY A 226 -1.40 7.26 -6.23
CA GLY A 226 -0.74 6.00 -6.56
C GLY A 226 -0.65 5.73 -8.04
N TYR A 227 0.43 5.06 -8.44
CA TYR A 227 0.72 4.67 -9.81
C TYR A 227 1.03 3.17 -9.87
N TRP A 228 0.36 2.45 -10.77
CA TRP A 228 0.55 1.02 -10.97
C TRP A 228 0.86 0.69 -12.41
N PHE A 229 1.84 -0.19 -12.64
CA PHE A 229 2.31 -0.57 -13.98
C PHE A 229 3.06 -1.93 -13.94
N SER A 230 3.28 -2.54 -15.10
CA SER A 230 4.12 -3.74 -15.28
C SER A 230 5.58 -3.38 -15.56
N ALA A 231 6.48 -4.35 -15.57
CA ALA A 231 7.90 -4.11 -15.89
C ALA A 231 8.13 -3.49 -17.29
N ASP A 232 7.27 -3.79 -18.27
CA ASP A 232 7.36 -3.22 -19.63
C ASP A 232 6.83 -1.77 -19.68
N MET A 233 6.11 -1.35 -18.63
CA MET A 233 5.56 -0.01 -18.44
C MET A 233 4.70 0.48 -19.63
N ASP A 234 4.14 -0.43 -20.42
CA ASP A 234 3.33 -0.16 -21.61
C ASP A 234 1.90 0.27 -21.28
N TRP A 235 1.53 0.23 -20.00
CA TRP A 235 0.35 0.83 -19.42
C TRP A 235 0.69 1.43 -18.06
N VAL A 236 -0.17 2.35 -17.60
CA VAL A 236 -0.17 2.81 -16.21
C VAL A 236 -1.60 3.06 -15.76
N ILE A 237 -1.86 2.75 -14.50
CA ILE A 237 -3.09 3.10 -13.79
C ILE A 237 -2.70 4.11 -12.71
N TYR A 238 -3.45 5.20 -12.62
CA TYR A 238 -3.21 6.27 -11.66
C TYR A 238 -4.48 6.55 -10.88
N ALA A 239 -4.39 6.62 -9.57
CA ALA A 239 -5.49 6.98 -8.68
C ALA A 239 -5.14 8.25 -7.92
N SER A 240 -6.01 9.26 -8.05
CA SER A 240 -5.80 10.61 -7.53
C SER A 240 -6.74 10.94 -6.38
N HIS A 241 -6.35 11.93 -5.55
CA HIS A 241 -7.22 12.53 -4.54
C HIS A 241 -8.47 13.21 -5.13
N GLU A 242 -8.49 13.46 -6.44
CA GLU A 242 -9.58 14.09 -7.19
C GLU A 242 -10.71 13.11 -7.57
N ASN A 243 -10.82 11.98 -6.85
CA ASN A 243 -11.76 10.89 -7.13
C ASN A 243 -11.70 10.42 -8.59
N SER A 244 -10.48 10.32 -9.11
CA SER A 244 -10.21 9.88 -10.48
C SER A 244 -9.41 8.59 -10.48
N ILE A 245 -9.73 7.73 -11.45
CA ILE A 245 -8.87 6.65 -11.88
C ILE A 245 -8.54 6.84 -13.36
N THR A 246 -7.26 7.03 -13.65
CA THR A 246 -6.75 7.21 -15.01
C THR A 246 -6.14 5.92 -15.48
N ILE A 247 -6.45 5.55 -16.72
CA ILE A 247 -5.90 4.38 -17.39
C ILE A 247 -5.23 4.87 -18.67
N ALA A 248 -3.95 4.54 -18.80
CA ALA A 248 -3.14 4.82 -19.97
C ALA A 248 -2.51 3.54 -20.53
N GLY A 249 -2.30 3.52 -21.84
CA GLY A 249 -1.86 2.36 -22.60
C GLY A 249 -2.99 1.77 -23.43
N GLU A 250 -2.81 1.74 -24.75
CA GLU A 250 -3.86 1.38 -25.72
C GLU A 250 -4.60 0.09 -25.35
N TRP A 251 -3.86 -0.99 -25.10
CA TRP A 251 -4.48 -2.31 -24.92
C TRP A 251 -5.32 -2.37 -23.64
N LEU A 252 -4.80 -1.85 -22.52
CA LEU A 252 -5.49 -1.91 -21.23
C LEU A 252 -6.74 -1.02 -21.26
N LEU A 253 -6.61 0.18 -21.82
CA LEU A 253 -7.72 1.09 -21.99
C LEU A 253 -8.83 0.49 -22.87
N ASN A 254 -8.46 -0.18 -23.96
CA ASN A 254 -9.41 -0.83 -24.85
C ASN A 254 -10.13 -2.01 -24.17
N GLU A 255 -9.42 -2.82 -23.38
CA GLU A 255 -10.03 -3.93 -22.63
C GLU A 255 -11.05 -3.43 -21.58
N VAL A 256 -10.72 -2.36 -20.86
CA VAL A 256 -11.65 -1.74 -19.91
C VAL A 256 -12.89 -1.21 -20.61
N LYS A 257 -12.72 -0.44 -21.69
CA LYS A 257 -13.85 0.10 -22.48
C LYS A 257 -14.73 -1.02 -23.06
N ARG A 258 -14.14 -2.14 -23.46
CA ARG A 258 -14.85 -3.30 -24.00
C ARG A 258 -15.80 -3.92 -22.98
N ILE A 259 -15.43 -3.94 -21.70
CA ILE A 259 -16.25 -4.52 -20.63
C ILE A 259 -17.15 -3.50 -19.91
N TRP A 260 -17.00 -2.22 -20.23
CA TRP A 260 -17.73 -1.13 -19.57
C TRP A 260 -18.58 -0.31 -20.56
N PRO A 261 -19.76 -0.82 -20.97
CA PRO A 261 -20.67 -0.07 -21.83
C PRO A 261 -21.08 1.27 -21.22
N GLY A 262 -21.02 2.35 -22.00
CA GLY A 262 -21.39 3.69 -21.54
C GLY A 262 -20.31 4.40 -20.72
N TRP A 263 -19.07 3.89 -20.74
CA TRP A 263 -17.91 4.52 -20.06
C TRP A 263 -17.73 6.00 -20.43
N GLU A 264 -18.19 6.44 -21.61
CA GLU A 264 -18.10 7.83 -22.06
C GLU A 264 -18.84 8.79 -21.11
N GLU A 265 -19.93 8.34 -20.50
CA GLU A 265 -20.70 9.10 -19.50
C GLU A 265 -20.03 9.07 -18.11
N ARG A 266 -19.02 8.22 -17.94
CA ARG A 266 -18.28 7.99 -16.69
C ARG A 266 -16.88 8.61 -16.68
N ARG A 267 -16.55 9.35 -17.75
CA ARG A 267 -15.34 10.18 -17.81
C ARG A 267 -15.25 11.10 -16.61
N TRP A 268 -14.03 11.33 -16.15
CA TRP A 268 -13.77 12.20 -15.02
C TRP A 268 -14.35 13.59 -15.28
N LEU A 269 -15.01 14.10 -14.24
CA LEU A 269 -15.54 15.45 -14.16
C LEU A 269 -14.93 16.07 -12.91
N ASP A 270 -14.45 17.30 -13.02
CA ASP A 270 -14.07 18.05 -11.84
C ASP A 270 -15.28 18.23 -10.89
N TRP A 271 -15.00 18.58 -9.64
CA TRP A 271 -16.04 18.70 -8.61
C TRP A 271 -17.09 19.76 -8.94
N GLN A 272 -16.73 20.82 -9.68
CA GLN A 272 -17.67 21.89 -10.05
C GLN A 272 -18.66 21.40 -11.11
N GLU A 273 -18.17 20.62 -12.07
CA GLU A 273 -18.96 20.01 -13.11
C GLU A 273 -19.87 18.93 -12.55
N ARG A 274 -19.38 18.10 -11.62
CA ARG A 274 -20.21 17.14 -10.88
C ARG A 274 -21.38 17.83 -10.19
N LEU A 275 -21.11 18.87 -9.39
CA LEU A 275 -22.14 19.68 -8.73
C LEU A 275 -23.14 20.29 -9.71
N ARG A 276 -22.67 20.79 -10.85
CA ARG A 276 -23.54 21.39 -11.87
C ARG A 276 -24.48 20.36 -12.49
N ARG A 277 -24.03 19.12 -12.65
CA ARG A 277 -24.81 18.02 -13.20
C ARG A 277 -25.67 17.29 -12.16
N GLY A 278 -25.46 17.56 -10.88
CA GLY A 278 -26.17 16.89 -9.79
C GLY A 278 -25.79 15.41 -9.66
N VAL A 279 -24.55 15.08 -9.99
CA VAL A 279 -23.91 13.76 -9.79
C VAL A 279 -22.83 13.82 -8.74
#